data_AF-A0AAV8D565-F1
#
_entry.id   AF-A0AAV8D565-F1
#
_cell.length_a   1.000
_cell.length_b   1.000
_cell.length_c   1.000
_cell.angle_alpha   90.00
_cell.angle_beta   90.00
_cell.angle_gamma   90.00
#
_symmetry.space_group_name_H-M   'P 1'
#
loop_
_entity.id
_entity.type
_entity.pdbx_description
1 polymer ?
#
loop_
_entity_poly.entity_id
_entity_poly.type
_entity_poly.pdbx_seq_one_letter_code
_entity_poly.pdbx_strand_id
1 'polypeptide(L)'
;MNHRHSLNILLHDEVTITGNGAVLQGQSEINLLGNIVLTLLSNLNSVHEHKSEKMEPGKQEIFLINNLHYILNLVKDSVFKLQLSADWFQELHERIDRLLSRYLKSCWCNVLASLVDKNLRQRKGMMLFVSTYKAVLRQKLKKFNSAFEATCSSQSSWKVPNPELRQVIRRAISEMVVPVYKLFLAEYHLDPEMYTPKSLEDTIFGLFEG
;
A
#
# COMPACT_ATOMS: atom_id res chain seq x y z
N MET A 1 31.02 23.59 5.38
CA MET A 1 30.47 23.75 6.75
C MET A 1 30.47 22.38 7.40
N ASN A 2 31.05 22.26 8.59
CA ASN A 2 31.43 20.98 9.19
C ASN A 2 30.24 20.35 9.91
N HIS A 3 29.59 19.35 9.32
CA HIS A 3 28.36 18.70 9.84
C HIS A 3 28.51 18.12 11.27
N ARG A 4 29.74 17.88 11.70
CA ARG A 4 30.08 17.48 13.09
C ARG A 4 29.75 18.55 14.13
N HIS A 5 29.83 19.83 13.78
CA HIS A 5 29.62 20.92 14.73
C HIS A 5 28.13 21.13 15.01
N SER A 6 27.28 20.98 13.99
CA SER A 6 25.82 21.07 14.14
C SER A 6 25.24 19.91 14.95
N LEU A 7 25.81 18.70 14.82
CA LEU A 7 25.45 17.54 15.64
C LEU A 7 25.85 17.71 17.10
N ASN A 8 27.02 18.29 17.38
CA ASN A 8 27.45 18.54 18.76
C ASN A 8 26.62 19.61 19.47
N ILE A 9 26.08 20.61 18.75
CA ILE A 9 25.21 21.63 19.35
C ILE A 9 23.85 21.04 19.75
N LEU A 10 23.27 20.15 18.93
CA LEU A 10 22.01 19.46 19.24
C LEU A 10 22.14 18.46 20.41
N LEU A 11 23.34 17.94 20.66
CA LEU A 11 23.59 16.97 21.74
C LEU A 11 23.96 17.63 23.09
N HIS A 12 24.31 18.92 23.12
CA HIS A 12 24.81 19.56 24.34
C HIS A 12 23.78 20.36 25.14
N ASP A 13 22.59 20.64 24.58
CA ASP A 13 21.60 21.53 25.22
C ASP A 13 20.56 20.80 26.10
N GLU A 14 20.56 19.47 26.19
CA GLU A 14 19.59 18.74 27.05
C GLU A 14 20.11 18.31 28.43
N VAL A 15 21.31 18.75 28.85
CA VAL A 15 21.79 18.47 30.21
C VAL A 15 21.57 19.67 31.13
N THR A 16 20.33 19.90 31.53
CA THR A 16 20.04 20.54 32.83
C THR A 16 19.47 19.49 33.78
N ILE A 17 20.36 19.00 34.64
CA ILE A 17 20.08 18.03 35.69
C ILE A 17 19.19 18.72 36.74
N THR A 18 17.96 18.26 36.89
CA THR A 18 17.32 18.25 38.22
C THR A 18 16.86 16.82 38.54
N GLY A 19 17.14 16.41 39.77
CA GLY A 19 17.32 15.02 40.18
C GLY A 19 16.10 14.11 40.02
N ASN A 20 16.30 13.03 39.26
CA ASN A 20 15.77 11.67 39.43
C ASN A 20 16.28 10.80 38.25
N GLY A 21 17.60 10.56 38.23
CA GLY A 21 18.38 10.23 37.04
C GLY A 21 18.47 8.75 36.62
N ALA A 22 17.40 7.96 36.70
CA ALA A 22 17.44 6.57 36.22
C ALA A 22 16.40 6.21 35.15
N VAL A 23 15.33 7.01 34.98
CA VAL A 23 14.24 6.70 34.05
C VAL A 23 14.34 7.48 32.73
N LEU A 24 14.88 8.71 32.77
CA LEU A 24 14.85 9.63 31.63
C LEU A 24 15.89 9.32 30.54
N GLN A 25 17.04 8.77 30.91
CA GLN A 25 18.14 8.52 29.97
C GLN A 25 17.85 7.31 29.06
N GLY A 26 17.15 6.29 29.58
CA GLY A 26 16.64 5.19 28.77
C GLY A 26 15.51 5.64 27.83
N GLN A 27 14.56 6.43 28.33
CA GLN A 27 13.42 6.92 27.53
C GLN A 27 13.86 7.82 26.36
N SER A 28 14.90 8.64 26.54
CA SER A 28 15.44 9.53 25.49
C SER A 28 16.19 8.75 24.40
N GLU A 29 17.00 7.75 24.75
CA GLU A 29 17.71 6.88 23.78
C GLU A 29 16.75 5.99 22.98
N ILE A 30 15.65 5.54 23.60
CA ILE A 30 14.60 4.75 22.96
C ILE A 30 13.80 5.58 21.95
N ASN A 31 13.42 6.81 22.33
CA ASN A 31 12.81 7.76 21.41
C ASN A 31 13.78 8.09 20.27
N LEU A 32 15.08 8.19 20.54
CA LEU A 32 16.11 8.46 19.55
C LEU A 32 16.25 7.31 18.53
N LEU A 33 16.28 6.04 18.97
CA LEU A 33 16.34 4.89 18.08
C LEU A 33 15.08 4.76 17.21
N GLY A 34 13.90 4.92 17.81
CA GLY A 34 12.63 4.97 17.08
C GLY A 34 12.63 6.09 16.02
N ASN A 35 13.13 7.27 16.39
CA ASN A 35 13.25 8.42 15.50
C ASN A 35 14.31 8.21 14.41
N ILE A 36 15.44 7.55 14.71
CA ILE A 36 16.48 7.21 13.72
C ILE A 36 15.92 6.24 12.69
N VAL A 37 15.18 5.22 13.12
CA VAL A 37 14.53 4.27 12.21
C VAL A 37 13.51 4.99 11.32
N LEU A 38 12.64 5.83 11.90
CA LEU A 38 11.66 6.62 11.14
C LEU A 38 12.33 7.65 10.20
N THR A 39 13.47 8.20 10.60
CA THR A 39 14.28 9.15 9.81
C THR A 39 15.00 8.42 8.67
N LEU A 40 15.56 7.23 8.91
CA LEU A 40 16.14 6.38 7.86
C LEU A 40 15.08 5.95 6.86
N LEU A 41 13.86 5.66 7.31
CA LEU A 41 12.70 5.41 6.43
C LEU A 41 12.29 6.66 5.64
N SER A 42 12.34 7.85 6.25
CA SER A 42 12.12 9.12 5.56
C SER A 42 13.22 9.41 4.53
N ASN A 43 14.46 9.02 4.82
CA ASN A 43 15.59 9.14 3.90
C ASN A 43 15.51 8.12 2.77
N LEU A 44 15.03 6.89 3.04
CA LEU A 44 14.72 5.91 1.99
C LEU A 44 13.61 6.41 1.06
N ASN A 45 12.59 7.10 1.60
CA ASN A 45 11.60 7.83 0.79
C ASN A 45 12.26 8.88 -0.12
N SER A 46 13.10 9.74 0.44
CA SER A 46 13.76 10.84 -0.27
C SER A 46 14.75 10.35 -1.34
N VAL A 47 15.56 9.34 -1.03
CA VAL A 47 16.50 8.73 -1.98
C VAL A 47 15.77 8.07 -3.15
N HIS A 48 14.54 7.59 -2.95
CA HIS A 48 13.72 7.03 -4.03
C HIS A 48 13.04 8.08 -4.91
N GLU A 49 12.63 9.22 -4.34
CA GLU A 49 12.02 10.33 -5.10
C GLU A 49 12.99 10.92 -6.15
N HIS A 50 14.30 10.93 -5.86
CA HIS A 50 15.34 11.39 -6.79
C HIS A 50 15.62 10.43 -7.95
N LYS A 51 15.08 9.20 -7.92
CA LYS A 51 15.25 8.16 -8.95
C LYS A 51 13.95 7.89 -9.74
N SER A 52 12.94 8.73 -9.55
CA SER A 52 11.52 8.45 -9.82
C SER A 52 11.03 8.62 -11.27
N GLU A 53 11.87 9.04 -12.21
CA GLU A 53 11.42 9.33 -13.58
C GLU A 53 10.89 8.12 -14.38
N LYS A 54 11.00 6.88 -13.85
CA LYS A 54 10.59 5.64 -14.56
C LYS A 54 9.94 4.56 -13.68
N MET A 55 9.34 4.90 -12.54
CA MET A 55 8.83 3.85 -11.63
C MET A 55 7.35 3.56 -11.83
N GLU A 56 7.02 2.28 -11.98
CA GLU A 56 5.65 1.78 -12.07
C GLU A 56 4.80 2.22 -10.86
N PRO A 57 3.54 2.65 -11.06
CA PRO A 57 2.66 3.09 -9.98
C PRO A 57 2.58 2.04 -8.86
N GLY A 58 2.76 2.44 -7.61
CA GLY A 58 2.63 1.55 -6.45
C GLY A 58 3.89 0.76 -6.07
N LYS A 59 4.92 0.70 -6.92
CA LYS A 59 6.16 -0.03 -6.62
C LYS A 59 6.91 0.56 -5.43
N GLN A 60 6.82 1.89 -5.26
CA GLN A 60 7.42 2.60 -4.13
C GLN A 60 6.75 2.18 -2.82
N GLU A 61 5.42 2.22 -2.82
CA GLU A 61 4.63 1.85 -1.64
C GLU A 61 4.91 0.41 -1.22
N ILE A 62 4.97 -0.55 -2.15
CA ILE A 62 5.31 -1.95 -1.83
C ILE A 62 6.71 -2.08 -1.22
N PHE A 63 7.71 -1.38 -1.78
CA PHE A 63 9.05 -1.35 -1.20
C PHE A 63 9.04 -0.83 0.24
N LEU A 64 8.33 0.26 0.50
CA LEU A 64 8.27 0.87 1.82
C LEU A 64 7.52 -0.01 2.83
N ILE A 65 6.41 -0.62 2.42
CA ILE A 65 5.65 -1.56 3.24
C ILE A 65 6.53 -2.76 3.63
N ASN A 66 7.29 -3.34 2.69
CA ASN A 66 8.23 -4.42 2.98
C ASN A 66 9.26 -4.03 4.05
N ASN A 67 9.87 -2.85 3.92
CA ASN A 67 10.89 -2.38 4.86
C ASN A 67 10.30 -2.08 6.24
N LEU A 68 9.14 -1.39 6.30
CA LEU A 68 8.46 -1.09 7.55
C LEU A 68 8.04 -2.36 8.30
N HIS A 69 7.50 -3.33 7.58
CA HIS A 69 7.08 -4.59 8.16
C HIS A 69 8.27 -5.44 8.63
N TYR A 70 9.41 -5.38 7.92
CA TYR A 70 10.64 -6.02 8.37
C TYR A 70 11.13 -5.42 9.69
N ILE A 71 11.19 -4.09 9.78
CA ILE A 71 11.55 -3.36 11.00
C ILE A 71 10.59 -3.71 12.15
N LEU A 72 9.30 -3.72 11.89
CA LEU A 72 8.28 -4.08 12.87
C LEU A 72 8.53 -5.47 13.47
N ASN A 73 8.82 -6.46 12.63
CA ASN A 73 9.10 -7.82 13.08
C ASN A 73 10.43 -7.91 13.83
N LEU A 74 11.48 -7.27 13.32
CA LEU A 74 12.79 -7.24 13.98
C LEU A 74 12.69 -6.67 15.40
N VAL A 75 11.92 -5.58 15.56
CA VAL A 75 11.68 -4.96 16.85
C VAL A 75 10.84 -5.86 17.76
N LYS A 76 9.76 -6.47 17.25
CA LYS A 76 8.87 -7.37 18.01
C LYS A 76 9.61 -8.56 18.60
N ASP A 77 10.62 -9.07 17.91
CA ASP A 77 11.40 -10.24 18.31
C ASP A 77 12.63 -9.88 19.18
N SER A 78 12.84 -8.59 19.45
CA SER A 78 14.01 -8.09 20.18
C SER A 78 13.68 -7.62 21.60
N VAL A 79 14.72 -7.49 22.42
CA VAL A 79 14.63 -6.87 23.76
C VAL A 79 14.14 -5.41 23.71
N PHE A 80 14.27 -4.74 22.56
CA PHE A 80 13.80 -3.37 22.35
C PHE A 80 12.27 -3.26 22.38
N LYS A 81 11.53 -4.37 22.24
CA LYS A 81 10.06 -4.37 22.40
C LYS A 81 9.62 -3.90 23.78
N LEU A 82 10.38 -4.23 24.83
CA LEU A 82 10.08 -3.81 26.22
C LEU A 82 10.40 -2.33 26.45
N GLN A 83 11.18 -1.74 25.56
CA GLN A 83 11.66 -0.39 25.64
C GLN A 83 10.76 0.58 24.87
N LEU A 84 10.20 0.16 23.74
CA LEU A 84 9.34 1.00 22.92
C LEU A 84 7.91 1.11 23.47
N SER A 85 7.34 2.32 23.40
CA SER A 85 5.97 2.57 23.80
C SER A 85 4.96 1.94 22.83
N ALA A 86 3.75 1.67 23.32
CA ALA A 86 2.64 1.19 22.48
C ALA A 86 2.36 2.15 21.30
N ASP A 87 2.45 3.47 21.55
CA ASP A 87 2.24 4.52 20.55
C ASP A 87 3.20 4.40 19.35
N TRP A 88 4.45 3.97 19.60
CA TRP A 88 5.42 3.77 18.51
C TRP A 88 4.97 2.66 17.55
N PHE A 89 4.48 1.54 18.09
CA PHE A 89 3.96 0.44 17.27
C PHE A 89 2.70 0.86 16.51
N GLN A 90 1.83 1.64 17.16
CA GLN A 90 0.64 2.17 16.52
C GLN A 90 0.99 3.09 15.35
N GLU A 91 1.90 4.06 15.52
CA GLU A 91 2.32 4.96 14.45
C GLU A 91 2.91 4.18 13.26
N LEU A 92 3.71 3.13 13.53
CA LEU A 92 4.29 2.31 12.47
C LEU A 92 3.20 1.54 11.70
N HIS A 93 2.22 0.98 12.40
CA HIS A 93 1.07 0.31 11.80
C HIS A 93 0.25 1.27 10.94
N GLU A 94 -0.09 2.45 11.47
CA GLU A 94 -0.83 3.47 10.72
C GLU A 94 -0.06 3.93 9.48
N ARG A 95 1.27 4.03 9.55
CA ARG A 95 2.11 4.36 8.39
C ARG A 95 2.07 3.26 7.32
N ILE A 96 2.09 1.99 7.70
CA ILE A 96 1.90 0.86 6.78
C ILE A 96 0.52 0.95 6.11
N ASP A 97 -0.54 1.20 6.87
CA ASP A 97 -1.90 1.30 6.35
C ASP A 97 -2.08 2.48 5.38
N ARG A 98 -1.45 3.63 5.67
CA ARG A 98 -1.42 4.78 4.75
C ARG A 98 -0.72 4.43 3.43
N LEU A 99 0.38 3.70 3.49
CA LEU A 99 1.09 3.25 2.28
C LEU A 99 0.29 2.23 1.49
N LEU A 100 -0.35 1.26 2.17
CA LEU A 100 -1.22 0.27 1.53
C LEU A 100 -2.39 0.97 0.82
N SER A 101 -3.01 1.95 1.49
CA SER A 101 -4.09 2.76 0.91
C SER A 101 -3.64 3.53 -0.34
N ARG A 102 -2.44 4.11 -0.31
CA ARG A 102 -1.83 4.79 -1.48
C ARG A 102 -1.56 3.83 -2.62
N TYR A 103 -1.02 2.65 -2.34
CA TYR A 103 -0.79 1.59 -3.32
C TYR A 103 -2.10 1.15 -3.97
N LEU A 104 -3.13 0.87 -3.18
CA LEU A 104 -4.45 0.49 -3.68
C LEU A 104 -5.05 1.56 -4.59
N LYS A 105 -4.92 2.84 -4.18
CA LYS A 105 -5.40 3.97 -4.97
C LYS A 105 -4.64 4.14 -6.29
N SER A 106 -3.31 4.05 -6.28
CA SER A 106 -2.50 4.31 -7.46
C SER A 106 -2.59 3.19 -8.50
N CYS A 107 -2.71 1.93 -8.06
CA CYS A 107 -2.74 0.78 -8.95
C CYS A 107 -4.16 0.33 -9.32
N TRP A 108 -5.07 0.26 -8.35
CA TRP A 108 -6.31 -0.51 -8.50
C TRP A 108 -7.55 0.36 -8.73
N CYS A 109 -7.55 1.63 -8.33
CA CYS A 109 -8.65 2.54 -8.71
C CYS A 109 -8.77 2.69 -10.23
N ASN A 110 -7.64 2.76 -10.95
CA ASN A 110 -7.63 2.89 -12.41
C ASN A 110 -8.18 1.64 -13.10
N VAL A 111 -7.92 0.46 -12.56
CA VAL A 111 -8.48 -0.81 -13.04
C VAL A 111 -10.01 -0.77 -12.94
N LEU A 112 -10.54 -0.27 -11.83
CA LEU A 112 -11.98 -0.19 -11.56
C LEU A 112 -12.71 0.96 -12.27
N ALA A 113 -11.99 1.97 -12.77
CA ALA A 113 -12.58 3.18 -13.35
C ALA A 113 -13.58 2.90 -14.48
N SER A 114 -13.35 1.83 -15.26
CA SER A 114 -14.24 1.45 -16.35
C SER A 114 -15.60 0.90 -15.88
N LEU A 115 -15.65 0.30 -14.68
CA LEU A 115 -16.83 -0.35 -14.10
C LEU A 115 -17.70 0.61 -13.25
N VAL A 116 -17.09 1.60 -12.60
CA VAL A 116 -17.76 2.51 -11.64
C VAL A 116 -18.34 3.76 -12.31
N ASP A 117 -18.42 3.79 -13.64
CA ASP A 117 -18.90 4.96 -14.39
C ASP A 117 -20.37 5.28 -14.11
N LYS A 118 -20.60 6.34 -13.31
CA LYS A 118 -21.92 6.81 -12.87
C LYS A 118 -22.85 7.15 -14.04
N ASN A 119 -22.31 7.50 -15.20
CA ASN A 119 -23.10 7.84 -16.38
C ASN A 119 -23.78 6.61 -17.02
N LEU A 120 -23.35 5.39 -16.67
CA LEU A 120 -23.97 4.15 -17.18
C LEU A 120 -25.42 3.98 -16.77
N ARG A 121 -25.74 4.32 -15.52
CA ARG A 121 -27.09 4.24 -14.99
C ARG A 121 -28.01 5.24 -15.66
N GLN A 122 -27.51 6.45 -15.90
CA GLN A 122 -28.25 7.49 -16.64
C GLN A 122 -28.47 7.10 -18.11
N ARG A 123 -27.46 6.51 -18.76
CA ARG A 123 -27.56 6.04 -20.15
C ARG A 123 -28.50 4.84 -20.34
N LYS A 124 -28.75 4.04 -19.29
CA LYS A 124 -29.69 2.90 -19.34
C LYS A 124 -31.11 3.34 -19.73
N GLY A 125 -31.54 4.50 -19.27
CA GLY A 125 -32.86 5.06 -19.62
C GLY A 125 -32.89 5.82 -20.94
N MET A 126 -31.73 6.16 -21.51
CA MET A 126 -31.62 7.03 -22.69
C MET A 126 -31.29 6.27 -23.98
N MET A 127 -30.74 5.04 -23.89
CA MET A 127 -30.52 4.20 -25.07
C MET A 127 -31.79 3.50 -25.50
N LEU A 128 -32.26 3.84 -26.71
CA LEU A 128 -33.45 3.27 -27.33
C LEU A 128 -33.34 1.77 -27.67
N PHE A 129 -32.11 1.22 -27.75
CA PHE A 129 -31.85 -0.18 -28.11
C PHE A 129 -31.02 -0.92 -27.05
N VAL A 130 -31.59 -2.01 -26.53
CA VAL A 130 -30.96 -2.89 -25.52
C VAL A 130 -29.67 -3.53 -26.02
N SER A 131 -29.60 -3.86 -27.31
CA SER A 131 -28.40 -4.45 -27.95
C SER A 131 -27.20 -3.49 -27.91
N THR A 132 -27.43 -2.22 -28.22
CA THR A 132 -26.42 -1.15 -28.17
C THR A 132 -25.92 -0.94 -26.74
N TYR A 133 -26.83 -0.97 -25.75
CA TYR A 133 -26.46 -0.84 -24.34
C TYR A 133 -25.58 -2.01 -23.86
N LYS A 134 -25.95 -3.25 -24.20
CA LYS A 134 -25.13 -4.44 -23.90
C LYS A 134 -23.75 -4.40 -24.55
N ALA A 135 -23.63 -3.86 -25.77
CA ALA A 135 -22.34 -3.71 -26.44
C ALA A 135 -21.40 -2.74 -25.70
N VAL A 136 -21.93 -1.62 -25.19
CA VAL A 136 -21.16 -0.65 -24.38
C VAL A 136 -20.69 -1.27 -23.06
N LEU A 137 -21.54 -2.07 -22.41
CA LEU A 137 -21.19 -2.77 -21.18
C LEU A 137 -20.06 -3.80 -21.40
N ARG A 138 -20.14 -4.59 -22.48
CA ARG A 138 -19.06 -5.51 -22.87
C ARG A 138 -17.76 -4.78 -23.16
N GLN A 139 -17.82 -3.62 -23.83
CA GLN A 139 -16.62 -2.81 -24.08
C GLN A 139 -15.96 -2.34 -22.77
N LYS A 140 -16.75 -2.00 -21.75
CA LYS A 140 -16.22 -1.65 -20.43
C LYS A 140 -15.61 -2.86 -19.72
N LEU A 141 -16.25 -4.02 -19.80
CA LEU A 141 -15.69 -5.26 -19.27
C LEU A 141 -14.34 -5.60 -19.91
N LYS A 142 -14.21 -5.41 -21.22
CA LYS A 142 -12.93 -5.57 -21.94
C LYS A 142 -11.87 -4.59 -21.44
N LYS A 143 -12.22 -3.31 -21.26
CA LYS A 143 -11.30 -2.30 -20.70
C LYS A 143 -10.84 -2.67 -19.29
N PHE A 144 -11.74 -3.16 -18.45
CA PHE A 144 -11.40 -3.68 -17.12
C PHE A 144 -10.42 -4.85 -17.23
N ASN A 145 -10.71 -5.86 -18.04
CA ASN A 145 -9.85 -7.05 -18.19
C ASN A 145 -8.44 -6.67 -18.65
N SER A 146 -8.31 -5.78 -19.63
CA SER A 146 -6.99 -5.31 -20.11
C SER A 146 -6.23 -4.54 -19.02
N ALA A 147 -6.90 -3.66 -18.27
CA ALA A 147 -6.25 -2.92 -17.19
C ALA A 147 -5.85 -3.85 -16.03
N PHE A 148 -6.70 -4.83 -15.69
CA PHE A 148 -6.43 -5.84 -14.68
C PHE A 148 -5.21 -6.69 -15.06
N GLU A 149 -5.15 -7.20 -16.29
CA GLU A 149 -4.05 -8.01 -16.79
C GLU A 149 -2.74 -7.24 -16.84
N ALA A 150 -2.76 -6.00 -17.33
CA ALA A 150 -1.57 -5.13 -17.34
C ALA A 150 -1.03 -4.89 -15.92
N THR A 151 -1.90 -4.58 -14.97
CA THR A 151 -1.52 -4.40 -13.56
C THR A 151 -0.95 -5.69 -12.96
N CYS A 152 -1.62 -6.83 -13.16
CA CYS A 152 -1.16 -8.12 -12.64
C CYS A 152 0.19 -8.53 -13.25
N SER A 153 0.35 -8.33 -14.56
CA SER A 153 1.60 -8.62 -15.27
C SER A 153 2.75 -7.78 -14.72
N SER A 154 2.58 -6.46 -14.58
CA SER A 154 3.58 -5.57 -13.99
C SER A 154 3.99 -6.01 -12.58
N GLN A 155 3.00 -6.38 -11.75
CA GLN A 155 3.20 -6.71 -10.34
C GLN A 155 3.63 -8.17 -10.08
N SER A 156 3.51 -9.05 -11.07
CA SER A 156 3.95 -10.46 -10.97
C SER A 156 5.44 -10.59 -10.67
N SER A 157 6.25 -9.65 -11.17
CA SER A 157 7.69 -9.57 -10.96
C SER A 157 8.10 -8.96 -9.62
N TRP A 158 7.15 -8.44 -8.83
CA TRP A 158 7.45 -7.79 -7.56
C TRP A 158 7.51 -8.85 -6.46
N LYS A 159 8.29 -8.58 -5.42
CA LYS A 159 8.47 -9.51 -4.30
C LYS A 159 7.97 -8.90 -2.99
N VAL A 160 7.13 -9.65 -2.28
CA VAL A 160 6.81 -9.41 -0.87
C VAL A 160 7.32 -10.62 -0.08
N PRO A 161 8.50 -10.54 0.55
CA PRO A 161 9.15 -11.71 1.14
C PRO A 161 8.38 -12.32 2.31
N ASN A 162 7.75 -11.48 3.14
CA ASN A 162 6.99 -11.95 4.30
C ASN A 162 5.62 -12.51 3.85
N PRO A 163 5.31 -13.78 4.14
CA PRO A 163 4.09 -14.42 3.64
C PRO A 163 2.80 -13.85 4.26
N GLU A 164 2.83 -13.44 5.53
CA GLU A 164 1.67 -12.86 6.21
C GLU A 164 1.33 -11.49 5.61
N LEU A 165 2.33 -10.63 5.45
CA LEU A 165 2.18 -9.34 4.78
C LEU A 165 1.68 -9.53 3.35
N ARG A 166 2.23 -10.49 2.62
CA ARG A 166 1.81 -10.81 1.26
C ARG A 166 0.33 -11.19 1.20
N GLN A 167 -0.14 -12.01 2.14
CA GLN A 167 -1.56 -12.34 2.25
C GLN A 167 -2.43 -11.13 2.62
N VAL A 168 -1.95 -10.23 3.49
CA VAL A 168 -2.66 -8.98 3.83
C VAL A 168 -2.85 -8.12 2.59
N ILE A 169 -1.79 -7.88 1.81
CA ILE A 169 -1.85 -7.07 0.59
C ILE A 169 -2.81 -7.71 -0.44
N ARG A 170 -2.67 -9.02 -0.69
CA ARG A 170 -3.55 -9.76 -1.62
C ARG A 170 -5.02 -9.70 -1.22
N ARG A 171 -5.32 -9.86 0.07
CA ARG A 171 -6.69 -9.73 0.60
C ARG A 171 -7.24 -8.33 0.38
N ALA A 172 -6.47 -7.28 0.69
CA ALA A 172 -6.91 -5.91 0.49
C ALA A 172 -7.22 -5.59 -0.99
N ILE A 173 -6.43 -6.15 -1.93
CA ILE A 173 -6.72 -6.05 -3.37
C ILE A 173 -8.01 -6.80 -3.71
N SER A 174 -8.16 -8.05 -3.25
CA SER A 174 -9.35 -8.87 -3.51
C SER A 174 -10.62 -8.20 -3.00
N GLU A 175 -10.60 -7.71 -1.76
CA GLU A 175 -11.70 -7.00 -1.09
C GLU A 175 -12.07 -5.70 -1.82
N MET A 176 -11.12 -5.06 -2.51
CA MET A 176 -11.39 -3.88 -3.32
C MET A 176 -11.97 -4.22 -4.70
N VAL A 177 -11.41 -5.22 -5.39
CA VAL A 177 -11.68 -5.47 -6.82
C VAL A 177 -12.84 -6.43 -7.02
N VAL A 178 -12.85 -7.56 -6.30
CA VAL A 178 -13.79 -8.67 -6.54
C VAL A 178 -15.24 -8.24 -6.29
N PRO A 179 -15.58 -7.50 -5.21
CA PRO A 179 -16.96 -7.08 -4.99
C PRO A 179 -17.49 -6.16 -6.10
N VAL A 180 -16.68 -5.21 -6.56
CA VAL A 180 -17.07 -4.27 -7.62
C VAL A 180 -17.30 -5.02 -8.94
N TYR A 181 -16.42 -5.98 -9.27
CA TYR A 181 -16.58 -6.83 -10.44
C TYR A 181 -17.85 -7.67 -10.40
N LYS A 182 -18.10 -8.36 -9.27
CA LYS A 182 -19.32 -9.17 -9.06
C LYS A 182 -20.60 -8.32 -9.19
N LEU A 183 -20.62 -7.16 -8.55
CA LEU A 183 -21.75 -6.23 -8.61
C LEU A 183 -22.02 -5.77 -10.04
N PHE A 184 -20.97 -5.45 -10.81
CA PHE A 184 -21.12 -5.05 -12.21
C PHE A 184 -21.73 -6.16 -13.07
N LEU A 185 -21.26 -7.41 -12.94
CA LEU A 185 -21.83 -8.54 -13.69
C LEU A 185 -23.29 -8.78 -13.32
N ALA A 186 -23.62 -8.72 -12.03
CA ALA A 186 -24.98 -8.94 -11.53
C ALA A 186 -25.96 -7.83 -11.96
N GLU A 187 -25.57 -6.55 -11.80
CA GLU A 187 -26.42 -5.40 -12.14
C GLU A 187 -26.84 -5.41 -13.62
N TYR A 188 -25.96 -5.91 -14.49
CA TYR A 188 -26.15 -5.88 -15.94
C TYR A 188 -26.41 -7.25 -16.58
N HIS A 189 -26.53 -8.31 -15.78
CA HIS A 189 -26.77 -9.70 -16.23
C HIS A 189 -25.80 -10.09 -17.35
N LEU A 190 -24.51 -9.82 -17.12
CA LEU A 190 -23.43 -10.15 -18.04
C LEU A 190 -22.78 -11.46 -17.63
N ASP A 191 -22.52 -12.31 -18.62
CA ASP A 191 -21.68 -13.47 -18.43
C ASP A 191 -20.21 -13.04 -18.36
N PRO A 192 -19.40 -13.63 -17.47
CA PRO A 192 -17.96 -13.39 -17.44
C PRO A 192 -17.32 -13.87 -18.76
N GLU A 193 -16.70 -12.95 -19.52
CA GLU A 193 -16.05 -13.31 -20.79
C GLU A 193 -14.67 -13.97 -20.56
N MET A 194 -13.83 -13.36 -19.71
CA MET A 194 -12.41 -13.73 -19.57
C MET A 194 -12.06 -14.19 -18.15
N TYR A 195 -12.59 -13.52 -17.13
CA TYR A 195 -12.40 -13.87 -15.74
C TYR A 195 -13.75 -14.16 -15.09
N THR A 196 -13.87 -15.33 -14.47
CA THR A 196 -14.90 -15.52 -13.44
C THR A 196 -14.48 -14.75 -12.18
N PRO A 197 -15.41 -14.39 -11.28
CA PRO A 197 -15.03 -13.77 -10.01
C PRO A 197 -14.03 -14.60 -9.20
N LYS A 198 -14.08 -15.94 -9.33
CA LYS A 198 -13.16 -16.85 -8.66
C LYS A 198 -11.78 -16.85 -9.30
N SER A 199 -11.69 -16.97 -10.62
CA SER A 199 -10.39 -16.91 -11.31
C SER A 199 -9.70 -15.56 -11.15
N LEU A 200 -10.48 -14.46 -11.05
CA LEU A 200 -9.95 -13.13 -10.77
C LEU A 200 -9.30 -13.07 -9.38
N GLU A 201 -9.97 -13.60 -8.37
CA GLU A 201 -9.44 -13.75 -7.02
C GLU A 201 -8.17 -14.61 -7.02
N ASP A 202 -8.19 -15.78 -7.67
CA ASP A 202 -7.04 -16.69 -7.74
C ASP A 202 -5.83 -16.00 -8.41
N THR A 203 -6.06 -15.17 -9.42
CA THR A 203 -5.01 -14.37 -10.07
C THR A 203 -4.39 -13.36 -9.10
N ILE A 204 -5.22 -12.65 -8.32
CA ILE A 204 -4.75 -11.72 -7.28
C ILE A 204 -3.91 -12.47 -6.24
N PHE A 205 -4.33 -13.66 -5.83
CA PHE A 205 -3.61 -14.47 -4.86
C PHE A 205 -2.28 -15.04 -5.38
N GLY A 206 -2.04 -14.99 -6.70
CA GLY A 206 -0.74 -15.30 -7.31
C GLY A 206 0.27 -14.15 -7.35
N LEU A 207 -0.15 -12.91 -7.05
CA LEU A 207 0.73 -11.73 -7.16
C LEU A 207 1.82 -11.70 -6.08
N PHE A 208 2.97 -11.10 -6.36
CA PHE A 208 4.09 -10.89 -5.42
C PHE A 208 4.95 -12.12 -5.06
N GLU A 209 4.96 -13.15 -5.91
CA GLU A 209 5.84 -14.33 -5.76
C GLU A 209 7.23 -14.18 -6.42
N GLY A 210 7.53 -13.02 -7.03
CA GLY A 210 8.77 -12.76 -7.79
C GLY A 210 10.07 -12.82 -7.01
#